data_AF-A0A5B1C9X8-F1
#
_entry.id   AF-A0A5B1C9X8-F1
#
_cell.length_a   1.000
_cell.length_b   1.000
_cell.length_c   1.000
_cell.angle_alpha   90.00
_cell.angle_beta   90.00
_cell.angle_gamma   90.00
#
_symmetry.space_group_name_H-M   'P 1'
#
loop_
_entity.id
_entity.type
_entity.pdbx_description
1 polymer ?
#
loop_
_entity_poly.entity_id
_entity_poly.type
_entity_poly.pdbx_seq_one_letter_code
_entity_poly.pdbx_strand_id
1 'polypeptide(L)'
;MLNRRRIAYAFLAVFALLAGGFGFLYVALAPFAQRDADARAAFGPIASLQPEILDNAFGVYIVRFTPDSFLTDRNVSQLLSLNRIPNDSDLTLMIETQSVTDESVTVIRQLTSVDRLHLNRTSISADGIALLVSSLPDCTLSFSATDAADGG
;
A
#
# COMPACT_ATOMS: atom_id res chain seq x y z
N MET A 1 -12.87 -41.57 46.04
CA MET A 1 -12.89 -40.11 45.73
C MET A 1 -11.66 -39.60 44.97
N LEU A 2 -10.52 -40.31 44.93
CA LEU A 2 -9.26 -39.83 44.34
C LEU A 2 -9.27 -39.72 42.79
N ASN A 3 -10.04 -40.56 42.09
CA ASN A 3 -10.12 -40.56 40.60
C ASN A 3 -10.83 -39.35 40.01
N ARG A 4 -11.86 -38.81 40.69
CA ARG A 4 -12.64 -37.66 40.18
C ARG A 4 -11.81 -36.38 40.12
N ARG A 5 -10.92 -36.17 41.10
CA ARG A 5 -10.02 -35.00 41.15
C ARG A 5 -8.95 -35.07 40.05
N ARG A 6 -8.37 -36.24 39.78
CA ARG A 6 -7.37 -36.44 38.71
C ARG A 6 -7.97 -36.18 37.32
N ILE A 7 -9.17 -36.67 37.06
CA ILE A 7 -9.89 -36.41 35.81
C ILE A 7 -10.19 -34.91 35.66
N ALA A 8 -10.65 -34.24 36.72
CA ALA A 8 -10.90 -32.80 36.70
C ALA A 8 -9.63 -31.97 36.40
N TYR A 9 -8.49 -32.31 37.00
CA TYR A 9 -7.22 -31.62 36.71
C TYR A 9 -6.72 -31.88 35.28
N ALA A 10 -6.91 -33.08 34.73
CA ALA A 10 -6.55 -33.38 33.35
C ALA A 10 -7.39 -32.55 32.36
N PHE A 11 -8.71 -32.43 32.59
CA PHE A 11 -9.56 -31.56 31.76
C PHE A 11 -9.18 -30.08 31.89
N LEU A 12 -8.89 -29.60 33.10
CA LEU A 12 -8.48 -28.22 33.33
C LEU A 12 -7.14 -27.90 32.66
N ALA A 13 -6.18 -28.83 32.69
CA ALA A 13 -4.88 -28.69 32.03
C ALA A 13 -5.00 -28.70 30.50
N VAL A 14 -5.83 -29.58 29.93
CA VAL A 14 -6.11 -29.59 28.47
C VAL A 14 -6.82 -28.32 28.05
N PHE A 15 -7.81 -27.85 28.82
CA PHE A 15 -8.50 -26.59 28.54
C PHE A 15 -7.55 -25.39 28.62
N ALA A 16 -6.67 -25.33 29.61
CA ALA A 16 -5.67 -24.28 29.73
C ALA A 16 -4.65 -24.32 28.58
N LEU A 17 -4.23 -25.50 28.12
CA LEU A 17 -3.35 -25.65 26.96
C LEU A 17 -4.05 -25.27 25.65
N LEU A 18 -5.33 -25.62 25.48
CA LEU A 18 -6.13 -25.22 24.31
C LEU A 18 -6.39 -23.71 24.33
N ALA A 19 -6.78 -23.13 25.46
CA ALA A 19 -7.00 -21.69 25.61
C ALA A 19 -5.70 -20.89 25.42
N GLY A 20 -4.57 -21.39 25.96
CA GLY A 20 -3.25 -20.82 25.73
C GLY A 20 -2.80 -20.93 24.27
N GLY A 21 -3.06 -22.07 23.63
CA GLY A 21 -2.77 -22.30 22.20
C GLY A 21 -3.60 -21.40 21.29
N PHE A 22 -4.90 -21.27 21.55
CA PHE A 22 -5.79 -20.34 20.83
C PHE A 22 -5.41 -18.87 21.08
N GLY A 23 -5.05 -18.51 22.31
CA GLY A 23 -4.58 -17.16 22.63
C GLY A 23 -3.27 -16.82 21.93
N PHE A 24 -2.30 -17.73 21.93
CA PHE A 24 -1.03 -17.57 21.21
C PHE A 24 -1.24 -17.50 19.68
N LEU A 25 -2.07 -18.39 19.13
CA LEU A 25 -2.40 -18.39 17.70
C LEU A 25 -3.12 -17.09 17.28
N TYR A 26 -4.05 -16.60 18.11
CA TYR A 26 -4.72 -15.32 17.88
C TYR A 26 -3.73 -14.16 17.90
N VAL A 27 -2.84 -14.08 18.89
CA VAL A 27 -1.80 -13.05 18.97
C VAL A 27 -0.84 -13.12 17.77
N ALA A 28 -0.51 -14.33 17.30
CA ALA A 28 0.34 -14.51 16.12
C ALA A 28 -0.36 -14.08 14.82
N LEU A 29 -1.68 -14.24 14.70
CA LEU A 29 -2.44 -13.95 13.47
C LEU A 29 -3.06 -12.55 13.43
N ALA A 30 -3.34 -11.94 14.58
CA ALA A 30 -3.99 -10.63 14.66
C ALA A 30 -3.25 -9.51 13.92
N PRO A 31 -1.90 -9.40 13.95
CA PRO A 31 -1.18 -8.37 13.19
C PRO A 31 -1.41 -8.47 11.68
N PHE A 32 -1.44 -9.70 11.13
CA PHE A 32 -1.70 -9.93 9.71
C PHE A 32 -3.11 -9.46 9.32
N ALA A 33 -4.12 -9.83 10.11
CA ALA A 33 -5.50 -9.43 9.85
C ALA A 33 -5.71 -7.91 9.94
N GLN A 34 -5.01 -7.24 10.87
CA GLN A 34 -5.07 -5.80 11.03
C GLN A 34 -4.43 -5.08 9.84
N ARG A 35 -3.23 -5.51 9.40
CA ARG A 35 -2.54 -4.97 8.23
C ARG A 35 -3.39 -5.06 6.96
N ASP A 36 -4.05 -6.19 6.74
CA ASP A 36 -4.95 -6.38 5.59
C ASP A 36 -6.19 -5.47 5.68
N ALA A 37 -6.68 -5.16 6.88
CA ALA A 37 -7.78 -4.22 7.08
C ALA A 37 -7.34 -2.77 6.80
N ASP A 38 -6.17 -2.37 7.30
CA ASP A 38 -5.60 -1.05 7.11
C ASP A 38 -5.27 -0.78 5.63
N ALA A 39 -4.69 -1.77 4.94
CA ALA A 39 -4.44 -1.69 3.50
C ALA A 39 -5.73 -1.52 2.69
N ARG A 40 -6.77 -2.31 3.00
CA ARG A 40 -8.09 -2.15 2.36
C ARG A 40 -8.70 -0.77 2.61
N ALA A 41 -8.53 -0.21 3.81
CA ALA A 41 -9.00 1.13 4.13
C ALA A 41 -8.25 2.22 3.35
N ALA A 42 -6.96 2.01 3.06
CA ALA A 42 -6.16 2.90 2.21
C ALA A 42 -6.59 2.81 0.72
N PHE A 43 -6.98 1.64 0.23
CA PHE A 43 -7.38 1.46 -1.17
C PHE A 43 -8.82 1.89 -1.48
N GLY A 44 -9.70 1.95 -0.48
CA GLY A 44 -11.11 2.32 -0.67
C GLY A 44 -11.32 3.64 -1.44
N PRO A 45 -10.68 4.76 -1.04
CA PRO A 45 -10.82 6.04 -1.73
C PRO A 45 -10.38 6.00 -3.20
N ILE A 46 -9.33 5.24 -3.53
CA ILE A 46 -8.79 5.17 -4.89
C ILE A 46 -9.47 4.10 -5.76
N ALA A 47 -10.32 3.23 -5.20
CA ALA A 47 -11.00 2.18 -5.95
C ALA A 47 -11.85 2.74 -7.12
N SER A 48 -12.44 3.93 -6.94
CA SER A 48 -13.21 4.61 -7.98
C SER A 48 -12.38 5.07 -9.18
N LEU A 49 -11.06 5.15 -9.03
CA LEU A 49 -10.11 5.54 -10.06
C LEU A 49 -9.69 4.39 -10.98
N GLN A 50 -10.20 3.18 -10.71
CA GLN A 50 -9.85 1.94 -11.42
C GLN A 50 -8.34 1.62 -11.45
N PRO A 51 -7.65 1.58 -10.30
CA PRO A 51 -6.29 1.06 -10.25
C PRO A 51 -6.28 -0.46 -10.45
N GLU A 52 -5.24 -0.97 -11.09
CA GLU A 52 -4.81 -2.35 -10.95
C GLU A 52 -4.06 -2.47 -9.62
N ILE A 53 -4.60 -3.26 -8.68
CA ILE A 53 -3.97 -3.51 -7.38
C ILE A 53 -3.50 -4.95 -7.37
N LEU A 54 -2.19 -5.13 -7.18
CA LEU A 54 -1.60 -6.43 -6.88
C LEU A 54 -1.08 -6.40 -5.44
N ASP A 55 -1.47 -7.39 -4.65
CA ASP A 55 -1.00 -7.56 -3.29
C ASP A 55 -0.56 -9.00 -3.05
N ASN A 56 0.25 -9.19 -2.01
CA ASN A 56 0.55 -10.51 -1.48
C ASN A 56 0.31 -10.56 0.03
N ALA A 57 0.23 -11.79 0.58
CA ALA A 57 0.04 -12.01 2.02
C ALA A 57 1.21 -11.51 2.90
N PHE A 58 2.27 -10.97 2.30
CA PHE A 58 3.46 -10.50 2.99
C PHE A 58 3.50 -8.98 3.16
N GLY A 59 2.49 -8.24 2.70
CA GLY A 59 2.46 -6.77 2.82
C GLY A 59 3.24 -6.07 1.72
N VAL A 60 3.37 -6.69 0.54
CA VAL A 60 3.87 -6.02 -0.65
C VAL A 60 2.67 -5.65 -1.52
N TYR A 61 2.58 -4.37 -1.87
CA TYR A 61 1.50 -3.78 -2.63
C TYR A 61 2.05 -3.08 -3.88
N ILE A 62 1.42 -3.33 -5.01
CA ILE A 62 1.65 -2.63 -6.28
C ILE A 62 0.32 -2.02 -6.70
N VAL A 63 0.27 -0.70 -6.76
CA VAL A 63 -0.88 0.06 -7.24
C VAL A 63 -0.49 0.67 -8.57
N ARG A 64 -1.17 0.27 -9.65
CA ARG A 64 -0.89 0.72 -11.01
C ARG A 64 -2.09 1.42 -11.61
N PHE A 65 -1.86 2.64 -12.07
CA PHE A 65 -2.81 3.44 -12.83
C PHE A 65 -2.42 3.39 -14.30
N THR A 66 -3.08 2.56 -15.08
CA THR A 66 -2.88 2.43 -16.53
C THR A 66 -3.46 3.64 -17.28
N PRO A 67 -3.21 3.79 -18.60
CA PRO A 67 -3.80 4.86 -19.39
C PRO A 67 -5.33 4.90 -19.37
N ASP A 68 -5.98 3.76 -19.11
CA ASP A 68 -7.44 3.62 -19.04
C ASP A 68 -8.01 3.94 -17.64
N SER A 69 -7.15 4.18 -16.65
CA SER A 69 -7.58 4.59 -15.31
C SER A 69 -8.21 5.99 -15.30
N PHE A 70 -9.01 6.28 -14.28
CA PHE A 70 -9.64 7.59 -14.13
C PHE A 70 -8.80 8.58 -13.30
N LEU A 71 -7.52 8.29 -13.07
CA LEU A 71 -6.62 9.19 -12.35
C LEU A 71 -6.34 10.45 -13.18
N THR A 72 -6.57 11.61 -12.58
CA THR A 72 -6.36 12.95 -13.16
C THR A 72 -5.89 13.92 -12.08
N ASP A 73 -5.38 15.08 -12.47
CA ASP A 73 -5.06 16.16 -11.51
C ASP A 73 -6.23 16.54 -10.58
N ARG A 74 -7.49 16.37 -11.04
CA ARG A 74 -8.69 16.71 -10.26
C ARG A 74 -8.96 15.76 -9.10
N ASN A 75 -8.48 14.52 -9.17
CA ASN A 75 -8.75 13.49 -8.18
C ASN A 75 -7.49 12.85 -7.58
N VAL A 76 -6.30 13.33 -7.98
CA VAL A 76 -5.00 12.89 -7.45
C VAL A 76 -4.90 12.99 -5.92
N SER A 77 -5.65 13.91 -5.29
CA SER A 77 -5.71 14.03 -3.82
C SER A 77 -6.22 12.76 -3.12
N GLN A 78 -6.94 11.89 -3.84
CA GLN A 78 -7.35 10.60 -3.31
C GLN A 78 -6.15 9.69 -3.03
N LEU A 79 -5.02 9.86 -3.71
CA LEU A 79 -3.78 9.11 -3.46
C LEU A 79 -3.24 9.34 -2.05
N LEU A 80 -3.57 10.45 -1.38
CA LEU A 80 -3.17 10.70 0.02
C LEU A 80 -3.72 9.65 0.99
N SER A 81 -4.76 8.91 0.61
CA SER A 81 -5.23 7.76 1.38
C SER A 81 -4.19 6.64 1.50
N LEU A 82 -3.23 6.57 0.57
CA LEU A 82 -2.12 5.62 0.60
C LEU A 82 -1.15 5.87 1.76
N ASN A 83 -1.15 7.06 2.37
CA ASN A 83 -0.37 7.35 3.58
C ASN A 83 -0.86 6.57 4.82
N ARG A 84 -1.97 5.84 4.69
CA ARG A 84 -2.49 4.94 5.71
C ARG A 84 -1.96 3.51 5.56
N ILE A 85 -1.19 3.23 4.51
CA ILE A 85 -0.54 1.93 4.36
C ILE A 85 0.45 1.76 5.52
N PRO A 86 0.42 0.61 6.22
CA PRO A 86 1.33 0.34 7.32
C PRO A 86 2.80 0.48 6.90
N ASN A 87 3.61 1.13 7.74
CA ASN A 87 5.01 1.45 7.44
C ASN A 87 5.92 0.20 7.33
N ASP A 88 5.44 -0.98 7.73
CA ASP A 88 6.11 -2.27 7.57
C ASP A 88 5.76 -2.98 6.25
N SER A 89 5.01 -2.30 5.37
CA SER A 89 4.60 -2.78 4.05
C SER A 89 5.42 -2.11 2.95
N ASP A 90 5.69 -2.83 1.87
CA ASP A 90 6.33 -2.29 0.67
C ASP A 90 5.24 -1.80 -0.31
N LEU A 91 5.22 -0.51 -0.62
CA LEU A 91 4.29 0.08 -1.58
C LEU A 91 4.99 0.60 -2.83
N THR A 92 4.60 0.04 -3.97
CA THR A 92 4.99 0.53 -5.30
C THR A 92 3.79 1.21 -5.95
N LEU A 93 3.93 2.50 -6.26
CA LEU A 93 2.94 3.27 -7.00
C LEU A 93 3.43 3.49 -8.43
N MET A 94 2.65 3.03 -9.40
CA MET A 94 2.92 3.20 -10.83
C MET A 94 1.84 4.05 -11.45
N ILE A 95 2.20 5.20 -12.02
CA ILE A 95 1.28 6.10 -12.72
C ILE A 95 1.68 6.12 -14.19
N GLU A 96 0.77 5.66 -15.04
CA GLU A 96 0.94 5.49 -16.49
C GLU A 96 -0.15 6.24 -17.26
N THR A 97 -0.34 7.53 -17.00
CA THR A 97 -1.39 8.33 -17.66
C THR A 97 -0.96 9.78 -17.91
N GLN A 98 -1.33 10.32 -19.07
CA GLN A 98 -1.05 11.71 -19.45
C GLN A 98 -1.94 12.73 -18.73
N SER A 99 -3.00 12.28 -18.05
CA SER A 99 -3.94 13.12 -17.30
C SER A 99 -3.39 13.63 -15.97
N VAL A 100 -2.16 13.24 -15.62
CA VAL A 100 -1.41 13.70 -14.46
C VAL A 100 -0.30 14.63 -14.95
N THR A 101 -0.34 15.88 -14.49
CA THR A 101 0.57 16.96 -14.88
C THR A 101 1.34 17.52 -13.67
N ASP A 102 2.09 18.60 -13.87
CA ASP A 102 2.76 19.33 -12.78
C ASP A 102 1.82 19.81 -11.67
N GLU A 103 0.51 19.97 -11.95
CA GLU A 103 -0.47 20.31 -10.91
C GLU A 103 -0.51 19.24 -9.81
N SER A 104 -0.41 17.97 -10.20
CA SER A 104 -0.38 16.82 -9.29
C SER A 104 0.87 16.74 -8.42
N VAL A 105 1.99 17.37 -8.80
CA VAL A 105 3.27 17.30 -8.06
C VAL A 105 3.10 17.78 -6.62
N THR A 106 2.24 18.79 -6.41
CA THR A 106 1.93 19.32 -5.08
C THR A 106 1.30 18.30 -4.13
N VAL A 107 0.56 17.33 -4.68
CA VAL A 107 -0.07 16.23 -3.95
C VAL A 107 0.87 15.03 -3.85
N ILE A 108 1.50 14.63 -4.95
CA ILE A 108 2.37 13.45 -5.01
C ILE A 108 3.53 13.56 -4.01
N ARG A 109 4.10 14.76 -3.82
CA ARG A 109 5.17 14.99 -2.84
C ARG A 109 4.75 14.81 -1.37
N GLN A 110 3.45 14.72 -1.09
CA GLN A 110 2.92 14.49 0.26
C GLN A 110 2.72 13.01 0.56
N LEU A 111 3.05 12.12 -0.38
CA LEU A 111 2.98 10.68 -0.17
C LEU A 111 4.15 10.24 0.71
N THR A 112 3.84 9.68 1.88
CA THR A 112 4.83 9.32 2.91
C THR A 112 5.05 7.82 3.02
N SER A 113 4.12 7.02 2.50
CA SER A 113 4.17 5.55 2.62
C SER A 113 4.56 4.86 1.31
N VAL A 114 4.96 5.61 0.27
CA VAL A 114 5.34 5.06 -1.04
C VAL A 114 6.84 4.84 -1.08
N ASP A 115 7.28 3.59 -1.17
CA ASP A 115 8.70 3.23 -1.26
C ASP A 115 9.25 3.38 -2.69
N ARG A 116 8.41 3.09 -3.69
CA ARG A 116 8.76 3.16 -5.10
C ARG A 116 7.69 3.92 -5.88
N LEU A 117 8.10 4.98 -6.57
CA LEU A 117 7.23 5.78 -7.42
C LEU A 117 7.70 5.71 -8.87
N HIS A 118 6.86 5.16 -9.74
CA HIS A 118 7.09 5.12 -11.19
C HIS A 118 6.16 6.11 -11.88
N LEU A 119 6.73 7.10 -12.55
CA LEU A 119 6.02 8.09 -13.36
C LEU A 119 6.37 7.86 -14.83
N ASN A 120 5.54 7.08 -15.51
CA ASN A 120 5.74 6.76 -16.92
C ASN A 120 4.60 7.38 -17.73
N ARG A 121 4.89 7.87 -18.94
CA ARG A 121 3.86 8.43 -19.84
C ARG A 121 2.97 9.51 -19.17
N THR A 122 3.49 10.19 -18.15
CA THR A 122 2.84 11.34 -17.49
C THR A 122 3.17 12.63 -18.21
N SER A 123 2.37 13.66 -17.99
CA SER A 123 2.61 15.03 -18.49
C SER A 123 3.31 15.92 -17.46
N ILE A 124 3.99 15.31 -16.48
CA ILE A 124 4.85 16.01 -15.51
C ILE A 124 6.15 16.43 -16.22
N SER A 125 6.55 17.69 -16.07
CA SER A 125 7.75 18.25 -16.66
C SER A 125 9.02 17.81 -15.90
N ALA A 126 10.19 18.04 -16.50
CA ALA A 126 11.46 17.79 -15.84
C ALA A 126 11.61 18.58 -14.51
N ASP A 127 11.07 19.80 -14.46
CA ASP A 127 11.07 20.63 -13.25
C ASP A 127 10.15 20.03 -12.17
N GLY A 128 8.97 19.52 -12.59
CA GLY A 128 8.07 18.78 -11.71
C GLY A 128 8.72 17.52 -11.12
N ILE A 129 9.44 16.76 -11.94
CA ILE A 129 10.22 15.60 -11.48
C ILE A 129 11.33 16.01 -10.50
N ALA A 130 12.07 17.08 -10.80
CA ALA A 130 13.13 17.58 -9.91
C ALA A 130 12.57 17.98 -8.54
N LEU A 131 11.39 18.60 -8.49
CA LEU A 131 10.68 18.90 -7.25
C LEU A 131 10.32 17.64 -6.47
N LEU A 132 9.83 16.59 -7.14
CA LEU A 132 9.51 15.31 -6.50
C LEU A 132 10.75 14.63 -5.92
N VAL A 133 11.84 14.57 -6.66
CA VAL A 133 13.12 14.01 -6.20
C VAL A 133 13.61 14.73 -4.94
N SER A 134 13.48 16.05 -4.89
CA SER A 134 13.89 16.83 -3.70
C SER A 134 12.97 16.64 -2.49
N SER A 135 11.70 16.27 -2.71
CA SER A 135 10.68 16.20 -1.66
C SER A 135 10.47 14.79 -1.09
N LEU A 136 10.88 13.75 -1.85
CA LEU A 136 10.68 12.35 -1.49
C LEU A 136 12.03 11.61 -1.41
N PRO A 137 12.93 11.99 -0.48
CA PRO A 137 14.30 11.47 -0.44
C PRO A 137 14.37 9.97 -0.12
N ASP A 138 13.40 9.46 0.63
CA ASP A 138 13.32 8.05 1.03
C ASP A 138 12.57 7.18 -0.01
N CYS A 139 11.96 7.81 -1.03
CA CYS A 139 11.26 7.13 -2.10
C CYS A 139 12.19 6.90 -3.29
N THR A 140 12.21 5.69 -3.82
CA THR A 140 12.89 5.41 -5.09
C THR A 140 12.01 5.88 -6.25
N LEU A 141 12.38 7.01 -6.86
CA LEU A 141 11.67 7.58 -8.00
C LEU A 141 12.28 7.09 -9.32
N SER A 142 11.44 6.58 -10.22
CA SER A 142 11.78 6.22 -11.59
C SER A 142 10.83 6.92 -12.55
N PHE A 143 11.35 7.47 -13.64
CA PHE A 143 10.54 8.13 -14.67
C PHE A 143 11.07 7.79 -16.06
N SER A 144 10.18 7.57 -17.03
CA SER A 144 10.56 7.53 -18.44
C SER A 144 10.21 8.87 -19.07
N ALA A 145 11.23 9.67 -19.42
CA ALA A 145 11.02 10.73 -20.39
C ALA A 145 10.51 10.05 -21.65
N THR A 146 9.26 10.33 -22.05
CA THR A 146 8.80 9.87 -23.35
C THR A 146 9.51 10.79 -24.33
N ASP A 147 10.47 10.26 -25.08
CA ASP A 147 11.21 11.01 -26.11
C ASP A 147 10.21 11.63 -27.09
N ALA A 148 9.85 12.88 -26.83
CA ALA A 148 9.26 13.76 -27.81
C ALA A 148 10.39 14.33 -28.68
N ALA A 149 11.14 13.49 -29.40
CA ALA A 149 11.98 13.85 -30.55
C ALA A 149 12.83 12.68 -31.09
N ASP A 150 12.22 11.57 -31.50
CA ASP A 150 12.78 10.80 -32.62
C ASP A 150 12.33 11.49 -33.91
N GLY A 151 13.00 12.60 -34.21
CA GLY A 151 13.04 13.15 -35.55
C GLY A 151 13.92 12.24 -36.42
N GLY A 152 13.27 11.45 -37.27
CA GLY A 152 13.88 10.66 -38.35
C GLY A 152 12.90 10.51 -39.49
#